data_AF-A0AAU8XKC0-F1
#
_entry.id   AF-A0AAU8XKC0-F1
#
_cell.length_a   1.000
_cell.length_b   1.000
_cell.length_c   1.000
_cell.angle_alpha   90.00
_cell.angle_beta   90.00
_cell.angle_gamma   90.00
#
_symmetry.space_group_name_H-M   'P 1'
#
loop_
_entity.id
_entity.type
_entity.pdbx_description
1 polymer ?
#
loop_
_entity_poly.entity_id
_entity_poly.type
_entity_poly.pdbx_seq_one_letter_code
_entity_poly.pdbx_strand_id
1 'polypeptide(L)'
;MIDTFGDDEKASGAAEAFAYARANFDYLTPLEIAAATAADKLKGFCSHGLTVMNCPCGCFELDETDDDQDFGFEFEGIEDDSELIAEEWAQKVEQWRQDEATNTSRTTLKAAYIYTKTALNNSLLKFVHMWR
;
A
#
# COMPACT_ATOMS: atom_id res chain seq x y z
N MET A 1 -8.45 5.36 -6.91
CA MET A 1 -9.59 4.54 -7.35
C MET A 1 -10.21 5.11 -8.61
N ILE A 2 -10.79 6.31 -8.57
CA ILE A 2 -11.38 6.95 -9.76
C ILE A 2 -10.35 7.16 -10.88
N ASP A 3 -9.15 7.65 -10.58
CA ASP A 3 -8.10 7.87 -11.60
C ASP A 3 -7.61 6.58 -12.29
N THR A 4 -7.85 5.41 -11.68
CA THR A 4 -7.33 4.12 -12.15
C THR A 4 -8.41 3.23 -12.76
N PHE A 5 -9.61 3.23 -12.16
CA PHE A 5 -10.72 2.34 -12.53
C PHE A 5 -11.93 3.09 -13.10
N GLY A 6 -11.85 4.42 -13.17
CA GLY A 6 -12.97 5.27 -13.54
C GLY A 6 -14.05 5.33 -12.47
N ASP A 7 -15.17 5.92 -12.87
CA ASP A 7 -16.32 6.27 -12.04
C ASP A 7 -17.50 5.29 -12.21
N ASP A 8 -17.41 4.36 -13.16
CA ASP A 8 -18.35 3.23 -13.29
C ASP A 8 -17.91 2.05 -12.42
N GLU A 9 -18.44 1.97 -11.20
CA GLU A 9 -18.16 0.87 -10.27
C GLU A 9 -18.61 -0.50 -10.78
N LYS A 10 -19.44 -0.57 -11.84
CA LYS A 10 -19.89 -1.83 -12.44
C LYS A 10 -19.07 -2.24 -13.66
N ALA A 11 -18.10 -1.43 -14.08
CA ALA A 11 -17.21 -1.79 -15.17
C ALA A 11 -16.41 -3.06 -14.83
N SER A 12 -16.16 -3.87 -15.86
CA SER A 12 -15.38 -5.11 -15.72
C SER A 12 -13.97 -4.80 -15.20
N GLY A 13 -13.57 -5.43 -14.09
CA GLY A 13 -12.28 -5.20 -13.43
C GLY A 13 -12.27 -4.05 -12.41
N ALA A 14 -13.25 -3.14 -12.46
CA ALA A 14 -13.45 -2.11 -11.44
C ALA A 14 -14.28 -2.66 -10.26
N ALA A 15 -15.30 -3.48 -10.55
CA ALA A 15 -16.24 -3.98 -9.56
C ALA A 15 -15.58 -4.71 -8.38
N GLU A 16 -14.60 -5.58 -8.63
CA GLU A 16 -13.86 -6.28 -7.58
C GLU A 16 -13.01 -5.32 -6.74
N ALA A 17 -12.40 -4.31 -7.36
CA ALA A 17 -11.59 -3.31 -6.67
C ALA A 17 -12.46 -2.41 -5.78
N PHE A 18 -13.61 -1.96 -6.26
CA PHE A 18 -14.57 -1.18 -5.46
C PHE A 18 -15.18 -2.02 -4.32
N ALA A 19 -15.52 -3.29 -4.57
CA ALA A 19 -16.02 -4.18 -3.52
C ALA A 19 -14.97 -4.41 -2.42
N TYR A 20 -13.72 -4.67 -2.80
CA TYR A 20 -12.62 -4.80 -1.85
C TYR A 20 -12.38 -3.51 -1.07
N ALA A 21 -12.40 -2.36 -1.75
CA ALA A 21 -12.21 -1.05 -1.12
C ALA A 21 -13.31 -0.73 -0.09
N ARG A 22 -14.58 -1.01 -0.42
CA ARG A 22 -15.72 -0.86 0.48
C ARG A 22 -15.63 -1.77 1.69
N ALA A 23 -15.20 -3.02 1.50
CA ALA A 23 -15.13 -4.01 2.58
C ALA A 23 -13.99 -3.77 3.59
N ASN A 24 -12.91 -3.10 3.16
CA ASN A 24 -11.68 -3.01 3.97
C ASN A 24 -11.28 -1.58 4.35
N PHE A 25 -11.78 -0.55 3.65
CA PHE A 25 -11.29 0.82 3.77
C PHE A 25 -12.40 1.88 3.76
N ASP A 26 -13.65 1.49 4.03
CA ASP A 26 -14.81 2.38 4.12
C ASP A 26 -14.98 3.31 2.91
N TYR A 27 -14.58 2.85 1.72
CA TYR A 27 -14.81 3.60 0.49
C TYR A 27 -16.31 3.81 0.26
N LEU A 28 -16.67 5.02 -0.16
CA LEU A 28 -18.04 5.43 -0.44
C LEU A 28 -18.12 5.99 -1.87
N THR A 29 -19.27 5.82 -2.52
CA THR A 29 -19.58 6.54 -3.77
C THR A 29 -19.55 8.05 -3.50
N PRO A 30 -19.33 8.88 -4.53
CA PRO A 30 -19.52 10.34 -4.42
C PRO A 30 -20.89 10.74 -3.86
N LEU A 31 -21.94 9.99 -4.20
CA LEU A 31 -23.30 10.24 -3.70
C LEU A 31 -23.42 9.93 -2.19
N GLU A 32 -22.85 8.81 -1.74
CA GLU A 32 -22.81 8.42 -0.33
C GLU A 32 -21.97 9.40 0.50
N ILE A 33 -20.84 9.88 -0.03
CA ILE A 33 -20.03 10.94 0.59
C ILE A 33 -20.84 12.23 0.74
N ALA A 34 -21.55 12.63 -0.32
CA ALA A 34 -22.37 13.84 -0.28
C ALA A 34 -23.51 13.72 0.74
N ALA A 35 -24.16 12.55 0.82
CA ALA A 35 -25.21 12.29 1.81
C ALA A 35 -24.67 12.28 3.24
N ALA A 36 -23.52 11.64 3.48
CA ALA A 36 -22.84 11.63 4.77
C ALA A 36 -22.45 13.05 5.20
N THR A 37 -21.86 13.82 4.29
CA THR A 37 -21.47 15.21 4.52
C THR A 37 -22.68 16.10 4.83
N ALA A 38 -23.80 15.91 4.13
CA ALA A 38 -25.03 16.65 4.42
C ALA A 38 -25.60 16.29 5.82
N ALA A 39 -25.57 15.02 6.20
CA ALA A 39 -26.00 14.55 7.52
C ALA A 39 -25.09 15.08 8.64
N ASP A 40 -23.79 15.16 8.39
CA ASP A 40 -22.80 15.66 9.34
C ASP A 40 -22.89 17.18 9.48
N LYS A 41 -23.19 17.90 8.40
CA LYS A 41 -23.50 19.33 8.43
C LYS A 41 -24.70 19.66 9.32
N LEU A 42 -25.74 18.84 9.33
CA LEU A 42 -26.89 19.01 10.22
C LEU A 42 -26.53 18.82 11.71
N LYS A 43 -25.49 18.03 11.99
CA LYS A 43 -24.95 17.83 13.34
C LYS A 43 -23.90 18.88 13.72
N GLY A 44 -23.60 19.81 12.81
CA GLY A 44 -22.61 20.86 12.98
C GLY A 44 -21.16 20.46 12.72
N PHE A 45 -20.94 19.31 12.07
CA PHE A 45 -19.63 18.91 11.57
C PHE A 45 -19.40 19.45 10.15
N CYS A 46 -18.19 19.94 9.87
CA CYS A 46 -17.81 20.48 8.56
C CYS A 46 -16.58 19.76 7.97
N SER A 47 -16.34 19.95 6.68
CA SER A 47 -15.27 19.32 5.89
C SER A 47 -13.84 19.71 6.26
N HIS A 48 -13.62 20.79 7.02
CA HIS A 48 -12.29 21.35 7.31
C HIS A 48 -11.55 20.70 8.51
N GLY A 49 -12.12 19.64 9.09
CA GLY A 49 -11.47 18.83 10.12
C GLY A 49 -11.69 19.31 11.56
N LEU A 50 -11.27 18.48 12.53
CA LEU A 50 -11.46 18.68 13.98
C LEU A 50 -10.36 19.55 14.63
N THR A 51 -9.69 20.42 13.87
CA THR A 51 -8.59 21.25 14.36
C THR A 51 -9.07 22.44 15.21
N VAL A 52 -8.24 22.79 16.19
CA VAL A 52 -8.61 23.59 17.38
C VAL A 52 -9.10 25.00 16.99
N MET A 53 -10.31 25.33 17.46
CA MET A 53 -11.07 26.58 17.32
C MET A 53 -11.73 26.87 15.98
N ASN A 54 -11.62 25.99 14.98
CA ASN A 54 -12.33 26.16 13.71
C ASN A 54 -13.29 25.03 13.39
N CYS A 55 -14.48 24.96 13.97
CA CYS A 55 -15.44 23.97 13.46
C CYS A 55 -16.87 24.49 13.52
N PRO A 56 -17.46 24.75 12.32
CA PRO A 56 -18.68 25.43 12.20
C PRO A 56 -19.84 24.52 12.09
N CYS A 57 -20.61 24.57 13.14
CA CYS A 57 -21.37 25.81 13.32
C CYS A 57 -20.72 27.17 13.81
N GLY A 58 -19.48 27.32 14.40
CA GLY A 58 -18.41 28.32 14.01
C GLY A 58 -16.92 27.85 13.71
N CYS A 59 -16.38 27.96 12.45
CA CYS A 59 -14.94 27.94 12.05
C CYS A 59 -14.55 29.40 11.83
N PHE A 60 -13.62 29.95 12.59
CA PHE A 60 -12.94 31.23 12.38
C PHE A 60 -11.73 31.15 11.42
N GLU A 61 -11.93 31.49 10.16
CA GLU A 61 -10.82 31.95 9.31
C GLU A 61 -10.07 33.05 10.09
N LEU A 62 -8.74 33.02 10.10
CA LEU A 62 -7.95 34.15 10.63
C LEU A 62 -8.43 35.43 9.94
N ASP A 63 -8.61 36.50 10.72
CA ASP A 63 -8.99 37.83 10.24
C ASP A 63 -8.04 38.22 9.11
N GLU A 64 -8.53 38.85 8.04
CA GLU A 64 -7.73 39.28 6.88
C GLU A 64 -6.73 40.42 7.22
N THR A 65 -6.37 40.58 8.49
CA THR A 65 -5.47 41.62 9.01
C THR A 65 -4.33 41.08 9.88
N ASP A 66 -4.07 39.77 9.88
CA ASP A 66 -2.82 39.30 10.47
C ASP A 66 -1.67 39.67 9.54
N ASP A 67 -1.14 40.85 9.83
CA ASP A 67 0.12 41.43 9.41
C ASP A 67 1.02 40.46 8.65
N ASP A 68 1.48 40.91 7.49
CA ASP A 68 2.66 40.43 6.78
C ASP A 68 3.90 40.50 7.69
N GLN A 69 3.92 39.74 8.78
CA GLN A 69 5.14 39.40 9.47
C GLN A 69 5.80 38.37 8.58
N ASP A 70 6.53 38.92 7.61
CA ASP A 70 7.77 38.38 7.06
C ASP A 70 8.64 37.88 8.22
N PHE A 71 8.25 36.75 8.80
CA PHE A 71 9.16 35.90 9.51
C PHE A 71 10.10 35.43 8.42
N GLY A 72 11.23 36.14 8.31
CA GLY A 72 12.40 35.72 7.57
C GLY A 72 12.86 34.37 8.11
N PHE A 73 12.12 33.33 7.73
CA PHE A 73 12.55 31.96 7.82
C PHE A 73 13.59 31.85 6.71
N GLU A 74 14.83 32.16 7.09
CA GLU A 74 15.99 31.78 6.33
C GLU A 74 15.92 30.25 6.22
N PHE A 75 15.34 29.80 5.10
CA PHE A 75 15.22 28.40 4.74
C PHE A 75 16.65 27.90 4.57
N GLU A 76 17.20 27.43 5.69
CA GLU A 76 18.47 26.73 5.74
C GLU A 76 18.30 25.53 4.82
N GLY A 77 19.05 25.56 3.71
CA GLY A 77 18.73 24.81 2.50
C GLY A 77 18.37 23.36 2.80
N ILE A 78 17.27 22.88 2.21
CA ILE A 78 16.98 21.45 2.19
C ILE A 78 18.22 20.74 1.65
N GLU A 79 18.84 19.92 2.49
CA GLU A 79 19.90 19.02 2.08
C GLU A 79 19.30 18.08 1.01
N ASP A 80 19.86 18.14 -0.19
CA ASP A 80 19.42 17.31 -1.31
C ASP A 80 19.95 15.89 -1.11
N ASP A 81 19.23 15.13 -0.29
CA ASP A 81 19.55 13.73 0.04
C ASP A 81 19.17 12.75 -1.09
N SER A 82 18.84 13.26 -2.28
CA SER A 82 18.39 12.44 -3.42
C SER A 82 19.42 11.39 -3.83
N GLU A 83 20.72 11.71 -3.72
CA GLU A 83 21.80 10.78 -4.03
C GLU A 83 21.89 9.64 -3.01
N LEU A 84 21.79 9.95 -1.71
CA LEU A 84 21.78 8.96 -0.63
C LEU A 84 20.58 8.01 -0.77
N ILE A 85 19.40 8.56 -1.08
CA ILE A 85 18.19 7.78 -1.32
C ILE A 85 18.39 6.86 -2.54
N ALA A 86 18.93 7.38 -3.65
CA ALA A 86 19.18 6.59 -4.86
C ALA A 86 20.15 5.42 -4.60
N GLU A 87 21.20 5.66 -3.84
CA GLU A 87 22.16 4.62 -3.43
C GLU A 87 21.51 3.55 -2.54
N GLU A 88 20.69 3.95 -1.56
CA GLU A 88 19.98 3.01 -0.68
C GLU A 88 19.04 2.11 -1.49
N TRP A 89 18.31 2.67 -2.45
CA TRP A 89 17.43 1.91 -3.34
C TRP A 89 18.21 0.93 -4.22
N ALA A 90 19.34 1.36 -4.78
CA ALA A 90 20.20 0.47 -5.58
C ALA A 90 20.70 -0.73 -4.76
N GLN A 91 21.10 -0.49 -3.50
CA GLN A 91 21.52 -1.55 -2.58
C GLN A 91 20.38 -2.53 -2.26
N LYS A 92 19.18 -2.02 -1.96
CA LYS A 92 18.01 -2.88 -1.69
C LYS A 92 17.63 -3.74 -2.89
N VAL A 93 17.69 -3.18 -4.10
CA VAL A 93 17.42 -3.92 -5.35
C VAL A 93 18.44 -5.04 -5.55
N GLU A 94 19.73 -4.77 -5.35
CA GLU A 94 20.78 -5.79 -5.45
C GLU A 94 20.62 -6.87 -4.38
N GLN A 95 20.29 -6.49 -3.14
CA GLN A 95 20.01 -7.44 -2.07
C GLN A 95 18.83 -8.36 -2.44
N TRP A 96 17.72 -7.80 -2.93
CA TRP A 96 16.58 -8.59 -3.39
C TRP A 96 16.95 -9.57 -4.51
N ARG A 97 17.80 -9.15 -5.45
CA ARG A 97 18.30 -10.03 -6.52
C ARG A 97 19.09 -11.21 -5.97
N GLN A 98 19.92 -10.99 -4.94
CA GLN A 98 20.67 -12.06 -4.28
C GLN A 98 19.76 -12.99 -3.47
N ASP A 99 18.77 -12.44 -2.77
CA ASP A 99 17.78 -13.22 -2.02
C ASP A 99 16.94 -14.11 -2.94
N GLU A 100 16.53 -13.59 -4.11
CA GLU A 100 15.81 -14.36 -5.12
C GLU A 100 16.67 -15.50 -5.69
N ALA A 101 17.94 -15.21 -6.01
CA ALA A 101 18.88 -16.21 -6.52
C ALA A 101 19.16 -17.32 -5.47
N THR A 102 19.37 -16.93 -4.21
CA THR A 102 19.61 -17.90 -3.13
C THR A 102 18.37 -18.73 -2.81
N ASN A 103 17.18 -18.12 -2.82
CA ASN A 103 15.93 -18.84 -2.62
C ASN A 103 15.65 -19.84 -3.76
N THR A 104 15.89 -19.42 -5.01
CA THR A 104 15.79 -20.31 -6.18
C THR A 104 16.79 -21.48 -6.10
N SER A 105 18.01 -21.23 -5.65
CA SER A 105 19.00 -22.29 -5.42
C SER A 105 18.55 -23.27 -4.33
N ARG A 106 18.06 -22.76 -3.18
CA ARG A 106 17.55 -23.59 -2.08
C ARG A 106 16.36 -24.46 -2.49
N THR A 107 15.44 -23.92 -3.26
CA THR A 107 14.27 -24.67 -3.76
C THR A 107 14.70 -25.76 -4.76
N THR A 108 15.63 -25.44 -5.67
CA THR A 108 16.19 -26.40 -6.63
C THR A 108 16.92 -27.56 -5.93
N LEU A 109 17.76 -27.24 -4.93
CA LEU A 109 18.46 -28.26 -4.14
C LEU A 109 17.50 -29.16 -3.35
N LYS A 110 16.45 -28.58 -2.76
CA LYS A 110 15.39 -29.37 -2.09
C LYS A 110 14.68 -30.30 -3.05
N ALA A 111 14.34 -29.84 -4.25
CA ALA A 111 13.70 -30.67 -5.27
C ALA A 111 14.61 -31.83 -5.71
N ALA A 112 15.89 -31.57 -5.96
CA ALA A 112 16.87 -32.60 -6.30
C ALA A 112 17.03 -33.64 -5.18
N TYR A 113 17.07 -33.22 -3.92
CA TYR A 113 17.12 -34.12 -2.77
C TYR A 113 15.86 -35.01 -2.67
N ILE A 114 14.67 -34.46 -2.85
CA ILE A 114 13.42 -35.23 -2.80
C ILE A 114 13.35 -36.24 -3.95
N TYR A 115 13.72 -35.81 -5.17
CA TYR A 115 13.74 -36.66 -6.35
C TYR A 115 14.69 -37.85 -6.14
N THR A 116 15.92 -37.59 -5.72
CA THR A 116 16.93 -38.64 -5.47
C THR A 116 16.52 -39.59 -4.35
N LYS A 117 15.97 -39.07 -3.25
CA LYS A 117 15.45 -39.90 -2.14
C LYS A 117 14.31 -40.82 -2.61
N THR A 118 13.39 -40.29 -3.40
CA THR A 118 12.26 -41.06 -3.94
C THR A 118 12.73 -42.13 -4.92
N ALA A 119 13.67 -41.81 -5.81
CA ALA A 119 14.26 -42.76 -6.75
C ALA A 119 14.99 -43.90 -6.02
N LEU A 120 15.73 -43.60 -4.96
CA LEU A 120 16.44 -44.60 -4.16
C LEU A 120 15.46 -45.54 -3.43
N ASN A 121 14.42 -44.99 -2.82
CA ASN A 121 13.37 -45.78 -2.16
C ASN A 121 12.64 -46.72 -3.14
N ASN A 122 12.29 -46.22 -4.34
CA ASN A 122 11.64 -47.03 -5.37
C ASN A 122 12.55 -48.13 -5.94
N SER A 123 13.86 -47.86 -6.07
CA SER A 123 14.85 -48.86 -6.47
C SER A 123 14.95 -49.97 -5.42
N LEU A 124 15.07 -49.61 -4.13
CA LEU A 124 15.09 -50.58 -3.03
C LEU A 124 13.82 -51.43 -2.97
N LEU A 125 12.64 -50.83 -3.15
CA LEU A 125 11.37 -51.56 -3.20
C LEU A 125 11.32 -52.56 -4.37
N LYS A 126 11.85 -52.20 -5.55
CA LYS A 126 11.95 -53.13 -6.68
C LYS A 126 12.86 -54.31 -6.38
N PHE A 127 14.01 -54.09 -5.73
CA PHE A 127 14.87 -55.19 -5.32
C PHE A 127 14.18 -56.09 -4.29
N VAL A 128 13.47 -55.55 -3.31
CA VAL A 128 12.72 -56.38 -2.34
C VAL A 128 11.60 -57.20 -3.01
N HIS A 129 10.89 -56.63 -3.98
CA HIS A 129 9.84 -57.35 -4.71
C HIS A 129 10.37 -58.40 -5.70
N MET A 130 11.61 -58.27 -6.17
CA MET A 130 12.20 -59.22 -7.11
C MET A 130 12.77 -60.48 -6.42
N TRP A 131 12.93 -60.44 -5.09
CA TRP A 131 13.49 -61.52 -4.27
C TRP A 131 12.43 -62.26 -3.42
N ARG A 132 11.14 -62.09 -3.74
CA ARG A 132 10.00 -62.75 -3.10
C ARG A 132 9.18 -63.50 -4.13
#